data_AF-A0A7C4FIB0-F1
#
_entry.id   AF-A0A7C4FIB0-F1
#
_cell.length_a   1.000
_cell.length_b   1.000
_cell.length_c   1.000
_cell.angle_alpha   90.00
_cell.angle_beta   90.00
_cell.angle_gamma   90.00
#
_symmetry.space_group_name_H-M   'P 1'
#
loop_
_entity.id
_entity.type
_entity.pdbx_description
1 polymer ?
#
loop_
_entity_poly.entity_id
_entity_poly.type
_entity_poly.pdbx_seq_one_letter_code
_entity_poly.pdbx_strand_id
1 'polypeptide(L)'
;MLLPALSRAREQARRATCMNNLKQIGLAMEMYGQDNEQMYPDTVPPGNHANNRIYGTIPIGLGRLIKNDYINNAEIFGCPSSNWIKPTQVKADWERSVANGIGPADSTYQYRGLSGGLTTYKIDSQERREKPALVMDYNVTGNYNYFNHKGEYVNILFTDGHVRGVPDPQKVLTMTDVTPEEADRVFLEADKLYGK
;
A
#
# COMPACT_ATOMS: atom_id res chain seq x y z
N MET A 1 -8.30 -31.46 -3.48
CA MET A 1 -7.71 -30.56 -4.51
C MET A 1 -8.85 -29.82 -5.20
N LEU A 2 -8.78 -28.50 -5.32
CA LEU A 2 -9.76 -27.71 -6.10
C LEU A 2 -9.34 -27.74 -7.57
N LEU A 3 -10.29 -27.87 -8.49
CA LEU A 3 -10.05 -27.86 -9.93
C LEU A 3 -9.26 -26.58 -10.33
N PRO A 4 -8.28 -26.63 -11.24
CA PRO A 4 -7.44 -25.49 -11.61
C PRO A 4 -8.22 -24.22 -11.98
N ALA A 5 -9.39 -24.39 -12.62
CA ALA A 5 -10.30 -23.28 -12.94
C ALA A 5 -10.80 -22.53 -11.69
N LEU A 6 -11.15 -23.27 -10.62
CA LEU A 6 -11.64 -22.69 -9.37
C LEU A 6 -10.54 -21.96 -8.59
N SER A 7 -9.30 -22.44 -8.67
CA SER A 7 -8.14 -21.75 -8.10
C SER A 7 -7.92 -20.38 -8.76
N ARG A 8 -7.99 -20.32 -10.10
CA ARG A 8 -7.89 -19.06 -10.86
C ARG A 8 -9.02 -18.09 -10.54
N ALA A 9 -10.26 -18.58 -10.49
CA ALA A 9 -11.42 -17.75 -10.16
C ALA A 9 -11.30 -17.13 -8.75
N ARG A 10 -10.85 -17.90 -7.76
CA ARG A 10 -10.61 -17.40 -6.40
C ARG A 10 -9.54 -16.32 -6.37
N GLU A 11 -8.45 -16.50 -7.11
CA GLU A 11 -7.39 -15.50 -7.18
C GLU A 11 -7.85 -14.20 -7.84
N GLN A 12 -8.65 -14.30 -8.91
CA GLN A 12 -9.26 -13.12 -9.54
C GLN A 12 -10.19 -12.37 -8.57
N ALA A 13 -11.00 -13.08 -7.78
CA ALA A 13 -11.84 -12.47 -6.76
C ALA A 13 -11.01 -11.74 -5.68
N ARG A 14 -9.91 -12.34 -5.23
CA ARG A 14 -8.99 -11.70 -4.26
C ARG A 14 -8.31 -10.46 -4.82
N ARG A 15 -7.90 -10.48 -6.10
CA ARG A 15 -7.39 -9.28 -6.79
C ARG A 15 -8.44 -8.17 -6.80
N ALA A 16 -9.70 -8.50 -7.13
CA ALA A 16 -10.80 -7.53 -7.08
C ALA A 16 -11.04 -6.97 -5.68
N THR A 17 -10.90 -7.79 -4.63
CA THR A 17 -10.92 -7.32 -3.24
C THR A 17 -9.80 -6.31 -2.97
N CYS A 18 -8.56 -6.60 -3.34
CA CYS A 18 -7.45 -5.67 -3.17
C CYS A 18 -7.66 -4.35 -3.94
N MET A 19 -8.18 -4.41 -5.17
CA MET A 19 -8.53 -3.20 -5.92
C MET A 19 -9.60 -2.37 -5.20
N ASN A 20 -10.62 -3.01 -4.63
CA ASN A 20 -11.65 -2.33 -3.86
C ASN A 20 -11.13 -1.73 -2.55
N ASN A 21 -10.18 -2.42 -1.90
CA ASN A 21 -9.48 -1.89 -0.73
C ASN A 21 -8.71 -0.62 -1.09
N LEU A 22 -7.93 -0.64 -2.18
CA LEU A 22 -7.21 0.53 -2.68
C LEU A 22 -8.13 1.70 -3.04
N LYS A 23 -9.31 1.44 -3.63
CA LYS A 23 -10.30 2.50 -3.91
C LYS A 23 -10.81 3.17 -2.62
N GLN A 24 -11.13 2.39 -1.61
CA GLN A 24 -11.55 2.92 -0.31
C GLN A 24 -10.43 3.70 0.37
N ILE A 25 -9.18 3.22 0.27
CA ILE A 25 -8.00 3.94 0.76
C ILE A 25 -7.85 5.28 0.03
N GLY A 26 -7.96 5.31 -1.30
CA GLY A 26 -7.92 6.55 -2.08
C GLY A 26 -8.99 7.55 -1.66
N LEU A 27 -10.24 7.10 -1.50
CA LEU A 27 -11.33 7.96 -1.01
C LEU A 27 -11.02 8.52 0.39
N ALA A 28 -10.55 7.68 1.31
CA ALA A 28 -10.17 8.10 2.65
C ALA A 28 -9.01 9.11 2.64
N MET A 29 -8.04 8.96 1.72
CA MET A 29 -6.95 9.91 1.54
C MET A 29 -7.42 11.27 1.04
N GLU A 30 -8.39 11.30 0.12
CA GLU A 30 -9.01 12.56 -0.35
C GLU A 30 -9.79 13.26 0.77
N MET A 31 -10.57 12.51 1.56
CA MET A 31 -11.26 13.05 2.74
C MET A 31 -10.26 13.60 3.76
N TYR A 32 -9.20 12.84 4.06
CA TYR A 32 -8.12 13.31 4.93
C TYR A 32 -7.52 14.63 4.41
N GLY A 33 -7.25 14.73 3.10
CA GLY A 33 -6.71 15.94 2.51
C GLY A 33 -7.62 17.16 2.63
N GLN A 34 -8.93 16.97 2.50
CA GLN A 34 -9.92 18.04 2.71
C GLN A 34 -9.83 18.62 4.13
N ASP A 35 -9.59 17.78 5.12
CA ASP A 35 -9.49 18.17 6.54
C ASP A 35 -8.07 18.57 6.96
N ASN A 36 -7.05 18.34 6.13
CA ASN A 36 -5.63 18.55 6.45
C ASN A 36 -4.89 19.39 5.39
N GLU A 37 -5.45 20.55 5.02
CA GLU A 37 -4.80 21.53 4.13
C GLU A 37 -4.36 20.99 2.76
N GLN A 38 -5.12 20.05 2.20
CA GLN A 38 -4.79 19.33 0.96
C GLN A 38 -3.52 18.49 1.09
N MET A 39 -3.15 18.04 2.27
CA MET A 39 -2.01 17.14 2.47
C MET A 39 -2.47 15.69 2.52
N TYR A 40 -1.72 14.79 1.88
CA TYR A 40 -1.89 13.37 2.15
C TYR A 40 -1.35 12.99 3.54
N PRO A 41 -1.76 11.84 4.10
CA PRO A 41 -1.20 11.33 5.34
C PRO A 41 0.33 11.27 5.33
N ASP A 42 0.98 11.91 6.28
CA ASP A 42 2.44 11.96 6.35
C ASP A 42 3.02 10.62 6.82
N THR A 43 4.18 10.28 6.26
CA THR A 43 5.03 9.18 6.72
C THR A 43 6.14 9.72 7.63
N VAL A 44 6.61 8.94 8.60
CA VAL A 44 7.75 9.33 9.47
C VAL A 44 9.03 9.65 8.66
N PRO A 45 9.89 10.59 9.14
CA PRO A 45 11.16 10.97 8.53
C PRO A 45 12.05 9.80 8.09
N PRO A 46 12.96 9.99 7.10
CA PRO A 46 13.80 8.92 6.56
C PRO A 46 14.69 8.41 7.69
N GLY A 47 14.57 7.13 8.03
CA GLY A 47 15.33 6.61 9.16
C GLY A 47 15.28 5.10 9.39
N ASN A 48 14.17 4.39 9.13
CA ASN A 48 14.20 2.90 9.20
C ASN A 48 12.89 2.14 8.88
N HIS A 49 11.89 2.75 8.25
CA HIS A 49 10.55 2.13 8.22
C HIS A 49 10.13 1.89 6.77
N ALA A 50 9.93 0.62 6.46
CA ALA A 50 9.38 0.16 5.20
C ALA A 50 8.08 0.93 4.89
N ASN A 51 7.95 1.32 3.64
CA ASN A 51 6.84 2.08 3.06
C ASN A 51 5.46 1.41 3.21
N ASN A 52 5.39 0.24 3.84
CA ASN A 52 4.17 -0.49 4.16
C ASN A 52 3.75 -0.39 5.65
N ARG A 53 4.52 0.24 6.54
CA ARG A 53 4.15 0.32 7.96
C ARG A 53 3.01 1.32 8.17
N ILE A 54 2.00 0.94 8.97
CA ILE A 54 0.83 1.78 9.30
C ILE A 54 0.80 2.21 10.77
N TYR A 55 1.48 1.47 11.66
CA TYR A 55 1.58 1.86 13.06
C TYR A 55 2.92 1.42 13.67
N GLY A 56 3.43 2.20 14.62
CA GLY A 56 4.57 1.80 15.47
C GLY A 56 4.30 2.22 16.91
N THR A 57 4.98 3.26 17.38
CA THR A 57 4.59 3.95 18.62
C THR A 57 3.43 4.92 18.37
N ILE A 58 3.35 5.45 17.15
CA ILE A 58 2.29 6.34 16.67
C ILE A 58 1.77 5.86 15.30
N PRO A 59 0.55 6.24 14.90
CA PRO A 59 0.07 6.05 13.53
C PRO A 59 0.91 6.85 12.54
N ILE A 60 1.20 6.24 11.40
CA ILE A 60 2.03 6.82 10.32
C ILE A 60 1.45 6.43 8.97
N GLY A 61 1.67 7.25 7.94
CA GLY A 61 1.20 7.00 6.58
C GLY A 61 -0.28 6.62 6.55
N LEU A 62 -0.61 5.49 5.92
CA LEU A 62 -1.99 5.01 5.81
C LEU A 62 -2.66 4.73 7.16
N GLY A 63 -1.91 4.46 8.23
CA GLY A 63 -2.49 4.26 9.56
C GLY A 63 -3.17 5.50 10.13
N ARG A 64 -2.82 6.70 9.66
CA ARG A 64 -3.54 7.93 10.06
C ARG A 64 -4.99 7.93 9.59
N LEU A 65 -5.29 7.21 8.50
CA LEU A 65 -6.66 7.06 7.99
C LEU A 65 -7.54 6.27 8.97
N ILE A 66 -6.97 5.28 9.68
CA ILE A 66 -7.70 4.59 10.75
C ILE A 66 -7.73 5.45 12.00
N LYS A 67 -6.60 6.07 12.38
CA LYS A 67 -6.53 6.86 13.62
C LYS A 67 -7.55 7.99 13.65
N ASN A 68 -7.82 8.60 12.49
CA ASN A 68 -8.71 9.74 12.34
C ASN A 68 -10.08 9.33 11.76
N ASP A 69 -10.48 8.06 11.91
CA ASP A 69 -11.82 7.53 11.60
C ASP A 69 -12.28 7.65 10.13
N TYR A 70 -11.36 7.84 9.18
CA TYR A 70 -11.66 7.74 7.74
C TYR A 70 -11.80 6.28 7.27
N ILE A 71 -11.18 5.34 8.01
CA ILE A 71 -11.25 3.90 7.78
C ILE A 71 -11.47 3.20 9.14
N ASN A 72 -12.54 2.41 9.23
CA ASN A 72 -12.92 1.76 10.50
C ASN A 72 -12.48 0.28 10.60
N ASN A 73 -11.73 -0.23 9.63
CA ASN A 73 -11.26 -1.62 9.62
C ASN A 73 -9.83 -1.74 9.08
N ALA A 74 -8.89 -2.13 9.96
CA ALA A 74 -7.49 -2.34 9.61
C ALA A 74 -7.26 -3.50 8.62
N GLU A 75 -8.17 -4.46 8.52
CA GLU A 75 -8.05 -5.58 7.56
C GLU A 75 -7.99 -5.09 6.10
N ILE A 76 -8.50 -3.89 5.82
CA ILE A 76 -8.46 -3.31 4.47
C ILE A 76 -7.04 -3.14 3.94
N PHE A 77 -6.06 -2.98 4.83
CA PHE A 77 -4.63 -2.86 4.50
C PHE A 77 -3.95 -4.21 4.25
N GLY A 78 -4.69 -5.32 4.34
CA GLY A 78 -4.21 -6.66 4.03
C GLY A 78 -4.73 -7.20 2.70
N CYS A 79 -3.86 -7.87 1.96
CA CYS A 79 -4.16 -8.65 0.78
C CYS A 79 -4.47 -10.09 1.20
N PRO A 80 -5.65 -10.64 0.88
CA PRO A 80 -5.98 -12.03 1.21
C PRO A 80 -5.03 -13.06 0.58
N SER A 81 -4.39 -12.70 -0.53
CA SER A 81 -3.40 -13.52 -1.26
C SER A 81 -1.96 -13.32 -0.79
N SER A 82 -1.69 -12.45 0.19
CA SER A 82 -0.33 -12.27 0.72
C SER A 82 0.21 -13.56 1.32
N ASN A 83 1.47 -13.91 1.06
CA ASN A 83 2.15 -15.06 1.66
C ASN A 83 2.85 -14.73 2.99
N TRP A 84 2.83 -13.48 3.44
CA TRP A 84 3.53 -13.01 4.62
C TRP A 84 2.56 -12.70 5.77
N ILE A 85 1.76 -11.63 5.65
CA ILE A 85 0.76 -11.24 6.65
C ILE A 85 -0.65 -11.29 6.07
N LYS A 86 -1.62 -11.80 6.84
CA LYS A 86 -3.03 -11.86 6.43
C LYS A 86 -3.80 -10.62 6.89
N PRO A 87 -4.93 -10.26 6.26
CA PRO A 87 -5.78 -9.15 6.71
C PRO A 87 -6.11 -9.20 8.21
N THR A 88 -6.45 -10.37 8.73
CA THR A 88 -6.72 -10.58 10.16
C THR A 88 -5.50 -10.31 11.05
N GLN A 89 -4.29 -10.58 10.54
CA GLN A 89 -3.04 -10.29 11.25
C GLN A 89 -2.73 -8.80 11.22
N VAL A 90 -2.96 -8.10 10.10
CA VAL A 90 -2.85 -6.63 10.03
C VAL A 90 -3.71 -5.97 11.11
N LYS A 91 -4.96 -6.43 11.25
CA LYS A 91 -5.86 -5.95 12.31
C LYS A 91 -5.36 -6.27 13.70
N ALA A 92 -4.93 -7.51 13.96
CA ALA A 92 -4.41 -7.89 15.27
C ALA A 92 -3.15 -7.10 15.64
N ASP A 93 -2.25 -6.86 14.69
CA ASP A 93 -1.04 -6.07 14.88
C ASP A 93 -1.41 -4.61 15.21
N TRP A 94 -2.33 -4.00 14.44
CA TRP A 94 -2.85 -2.66 14.73
C TRP A 94 -3.42 -2.55 16.15
N GLU A 95 -4.32 -3.45 16.53
CA GLU A 95 -4.97 -3.45 17.85
C GLU A 95 -3.94 -3.60 18.97
N ARG A 96 -2.95 -4.48 18.81
CA ARG A 96 -1.87 -4.64 19.79
C ARG A 96 -1.01 -3.38 19.92
N SER A 97 -0.65 -2.75 18.80
CA SER A 97 0.20 -1.55 18.82
C SER A 97 -0.55 -0.35 19.40
N VAL A 98 -1.84 -0.19 19.13
CA VAL A 98 -2.69 0.85 19.73
C VAL A 98 -2.84 0.64 21.25
N ALA A 99 -3.09 -0.59 21.68
CA ALA A 99 -3.35 -0.89 23.09
C ALA A 99 -2.10 -0.80 23.96
N ASN A 100 -0.95 -1.28 23.45
CA ASN A 100 0.23 -1.54 24.29
C ASN A 100 1.51 -0.85 23.79
N GLY A 101 1.49 -0.19 22.63
CA GLY A 101 2.71 0.35 22.00
C GLY A 101 3.70 -0.74 21.57
N ILE A 102 3.26 -2.00 21.46
CA ILE A 102 4.13 -3.15 21.16
C ILE A 102 4.13 -3.42 19.66
N GLY A 103 5.33 -3.28 19.05
CA GLY A 103 5.62 -3.75 17.70
C GLY A 103 5.00 -2.90 16.56
N PRO A 104 5.47 -3.06 15.32
CA PRO A 104 4.82 -2.51 14.13
C PRO A 104 3.44 -3.12 13.89
N ALA A 105 2.56 -2.33 13.27
CA ALA A 105 1.52 -2.88 12.40
C ALA A 105 1.90 -2.56 10.96
N ASP A 106 1.97 -3.60 10.13
CA ASP A 106 2.37 -3.53 8.74
C ASP A 106 1.18 -3.78 7.81
N SER A 107 1.18 -3.08 6.68
CA SER A 107 0.28 -3.28 5.55
C SER A 107 0.91 -4.24 4.55
N THR A 108 0.09 -4.92 3.76
CA THR A 108 0.56 -5.61 2.55
C THR A 108 0.59 -4.68 1.33
N TYR A 109 0.28 -3.41 1.52
CA TYR A 109 0.43 -2.35 0.52
C TYR A 109 1.53 -1.40 0.95
N GLN A 110 2.35 -1.00 -0.02
CA GLN A 110 3.28 0.11 0.16
C GLN A 110 2.61 1.42 -0.24
N TYR A 111 2.80 2.43 0.57
CA TYR A 111 2.39 3.80 0.34
C TYR A 111 3.62 4.64 0.03
N ARG A 112 3.51 5.47 -1.02
CA ARG A 112 4.61 6.30 -1.49
C ARG A 112 4.98 7.37 -0.46
N GLY A 113 5.99 7.06 0.36
CA GLY A 113 6.57 7.91 1.40
C GLY A 113 7.87 8.61 0.98
N LEU A 114 8.65 9.04 1.98
CA LEU A 114 9.83 9.93 1.84
C LEU A 114 10.96 9.42 0.95
N SER A 115 10.99 8.15 0.57
CA SER A 115 11.92 7.63 -0.44
C SER A 115 11.66 8.16 -1.85
N GLY A 116 10.45 8.69 -2.12
CA GLY A 116 10.10 9.41 -3.35
C GLY A 116 9.79 10.90 -3.12
N GLY A 117 10.04 11.42 -1.92
CA GLY A 117 9.89 12.85 -1.56
C GLY A 117 8.46 13.40 -1.49
N LEU A 118 7.40 12.57 -1.51
CA LEU A 118 6.06 13.07 -1.84
C LEU A 118 5.12 13.43 -0.70
N THR A 119 5.35 12.95 0.52
CA THR A 119 4.43 13.19 1.66
C THR A 119 4.47 14.63 2.18
N THR A 120 5.30 15.48 1.57
CA THR A 120 5.39 16.93 1.83
C THR A 120 4.65 17.78 0.80
N TYR A 121 4.09 17.19 -0.26
CA TYR A 121 3.36 17.94 -1.28
C TYR A 121 1.85 17.85 -1.09
N LYS A 122 1.19 18.94 -1.48
CA LYS A 122 -0.27 19.00 -1.55
C LYS A 122 -0.80 18.08 -2.65
N ILE A 123 -2.02 17.58 -2.46
CA ILE A 123 -2.74 16.70 -3.40
C ILE A 123 -2.81 17.32 -4.80
N ASP A 124 -3.01 18.64 -4.87
CA ASP A 124 -3.19 19.39 -6.11
C ASP A 124 -1.88 19.92 -6.74
N SER A 125 -0.73 19.68 -6.09
CA SER A 125 0.57 20.22 -6.50
C SER A 125 1.09 19.64 -7.82
N GLN A 126 1.97 20.37 -8.50
CA GLN A 126 2.59 19.89 -9.73
C GLN A 126 3.47 18.66 -9.48
N GLU A 127 4.25 18.67 -8.41
CA GLU A 127 5.13 17.56 -8.01
C GLU A 127 4.32 16.27 -7.78
N ARG A 128 3.08 16.40 -7.27
CA ARG A 128 2.16 15.28 -7.11
C ARG A 128 1.65 14.75 -8.45
N ARG A 129 1.35 15.62 -9.40
CA ARG A 129 0.91 15.25 -10.76
C ARG A 129 1.99 14.53 -11.55
N GLU A 130 3.26 14.86 -11.33
CA GLU A 130 4.41 14.20 -11.98
C GLU A 130 4.68 12.80 -11.41
N LYS A 131 4.07 12.46 -10.26
CA LYS A 131 4.27 11.21 -9.54
C LYS A 131 2.93 10.55 -9.20
N PRO A 132 2.16 10.09 -10.20
CA PRO A 132 0.76 9.75 -10.05
C PRO A 132 0.48 8.47 -9.23
N ALA A 133 1.38 7.49 -9.11
CA ALA A 133 1.10 6.31 -8.28
C ALA A 133 1.25 6.64 -6.78
N LEU A 134 0.25 6.23 -5.98
CA LEU A 134 0.14 6.53 -4.55
C LEU A 134 0.43 5.33 -3.67
N VAL A 135 -0.33 4.26 -3.87
CA VAL A 135 -0.30 3.04 -3.05
C VAL A 135 -0.27 1.85 -4.01
N MET A 136 0.50 0.82 -3.71
CA MET A 136 0.44 -0.42 -4.50
C MET A 136 0.71 -1.65 -3.65
N ASP A 137 0.48 -2.83 -4.21
CA ASP A 137 0.86 -4.09 -3.56
C ASP A 137 2.34 -4.06 -3.14
N TYR A 138 2.61 -4.55 -1.94
CA TYR A 138 3.96 -4.67 -1.40
C TYR A 138 4.52 -6.05 -1.72
N ASN A 139 5.33 -6.11 -2.78
CA ASN A 139 6.02 -7.32 -3.21
C ASN A 139 7.53 -7.11 -3.06
N VAL A 140 8.21 -8.06 -2.42
CA VAL A 140 9.66 -8.07 -2.22
C VAL A 140 10.20 -9.46 -2.51
N THR A 141 11.13 -9.57 -3.45
CA THR A 141 11.85 -10.82 -3.76
C THR A 141 13.12 -10.94 -2.89
N GLY A 142 13.99 -11.91 -3.19
CA GLY A 142 15.28 -12.07 -2.51
C GLY A 142 15.11 -12.70 -1.11
N ASN A 143 15.67 -12.07 -0.09
CA ASN A 143 15.72 -12.63 1.27
C ASN A 143 14.36 -12.62 1.98
N TYR A 144 13.46 -11.71 1.61
CA TYR A 144 12.16 -11.53 2.29
C TYR A 144 11.05 -12.41 1.68
N ASN A 145 10.99 -12.51 0.35
CA ASN A 145 9.96 -13.27 -0.38
C ASN A 145 8.51 -12.91 0.03
N TYR A 146 8.24 -11.63 0.23
CA TYR A 146 6.91 -11.12 0.53
C TYR A 146 6.14 -10.91 -0.78
N PHE A 147 5.00 -11.57 -0.93
CA PHE A 147 4.25 -11.55 -2.18
C PHE A 147 2.75 -11.51 -1.93
N ASN A 148 2.12 -10.44 -2.40
CA ASN A 148 0.72 -10.43 -2.79
C ASN A 148 0.59 -11.10 -4.16
N HIS A 149 -0.51 -11.83 -4.36
CA HIS A 149 -0.84 -12.42 -5.66
C HIS A 149 0.31 -13.24 -6.29
N LYS A 150 1.07 -13.97 -5.46
CA LYS A 150 2.28 -14.75 -5.83
C LYS A 150 3.41 -13.92 -6.46
N GLY A 151 3.33 -12.59 -6.33
CA GLY A 151 4.22 -11.64 -6.99
C GLY A 151 4.02 -11.56 -8.50
N GLU A 152 2.97 -12.16 -9.05
CA GLU A 152 2.71 -12.17 -10.50
C GLU A 152 1.78 -11.02 -10.92
N TYR A 153 1.30 -10.23 -9.96
CA TYR A 153 0.31 -9.19 -10.16
C TYR A 153 0.46 -8.12 -9.08
N VAL A 154 0.26 -6.86 -9.49
CA VAL A 154 0.34 -5.68 -8.62
C VAL A 154 -0.88 -4.80 -8.88
N ASN A 155 -1.62 -4.47 -7.82
CA ASN A 155 -2.62 -3.41 -7.83
C ASN A 155 -1.97 -2.09 -7.46
N ILE A 156 -2.33 -1.02 -8.16
CA ILE A 156 -1.76 0.32 -8.03
C ILE A 156 -2.93 1.30 -7.94
N LEU A 157 -2.94 2.14 -6.90
CA LEU A 157 -3.79 3.31 -6.74
C LEU A 157 -3.05 4.53 -7.26
N PHE A 158 -3.74 5.37 -8.02
CA PHE A 158 -3.23 6.63 -8.55
C PHE A 158 -3.90 7.84 -7.90
N THR A 159 -3.32 9.03 -8.09
CA THR A 159 -3.73 10.32 -7.49
C THR A 159 -5.13 10.79 -7.85
N ASP A 160 -5.68 10.33 -8.96
CA ASP A 160 -7.06 10.59 -9.39
C ASP A 160 -8.07 9.58 -8.79
N GLY A 161 -7.61 8.68 -7.91
CA GLY A 161 -8.41 7.62 -7.32
C GLY A 161 -8.60 6.39 -8.21
N HIS A 162 -8.04 6.39 -9.43
CA HIS A 162 -8.05 5.20 -10.29
C HIS A 162 -7.20 4.09 -9.66
N VAL A 163 -7.72 2.86 -9.72
CA VAL A 163 -6.95 1.66 -9.37
C VAL A 163 -6.77 0.78 -10.60
N ARG A 164 -5.52 0.39 -10.86
CA ARG A 164 -5.13 -0.54 -11.92
C ARG A 164 -4.53 -1.80 -11.32
N GLY A 165 -4.91 -2.95 -11.84
CA GLY A 165 -4.18 -4.18 -11.59
C GLY A 165 -3.35 -4.59 -12.82
N VAL A 166 -2.08 -4.89 -12.60
CA VAL A 166 -1.05 -5.06 -13.63
C VAL A 166 -0.34 -6.40 -13.44
N PRO A 167 -0.26 -7.27 -14.47
CA PRO A 167 0.61 -8.44 -14.42
C PRO A 167 2.09 -8.03 -14.29
N ASP A 168 2.83 -8.67 -13.39
CA ASP A 168 4.25 -8.39 -13.15
C ASP A 168 5.14 -9.64 -13.30
N PRO A 169 5.14 -10.32 -14.46
CA PRO A 169 5.91 -11.54 -14.65
C PRO A 169 7.43 -11.28 -14.62
N GLN A 170 7.86 -10.07 -14.97
CA GLN A 170 9.26 -9.65 -15.01
C GLN A 170 9.73 -9.01 -13.68
N LYS A 171 8.85 -8.92 -12.68
CA LYS A 171 9.16 -8.36 -11.35
C LYS A 171 9.63 -6.90 -11.40
N VAL A 172 9.18 -6.13 -12.39
CA VAL A 172 9.55 -4.72 -12.53
C VAL A 172 8.87 -3.85 -11.46
N LEU A 173 7.67 -4.24 -11.01
CA LEU A 173 6.93 -3.61 -9.91
C LEU A 173 7.18 -4.28 -8.54
N THR A 174 8.14 -5.20 -8.48
CA THR A 174 8.49 -5.95 -7.26
C THR A 174 9.86 -5.49 -6.78
N MET A 175 9.96 -5.16 -5.49
CA MET A 175 11.22 -4.74 -4.87
C MET A 175 12.17 -5.93 -4.74
N THR A 176 13.48 -5.69 -4.85
CA THR A 176 14.52 -6.72 -4.68
C THR A 176 15.10 -6.78 -3.27
N ASP A 177 14.94 -5.69 -2.52
CA ASP A 177 15.29 -5.56 -1.11
C ASP A 177 14.37 -4.53 -0.45
N VAL A 178 14.30 -4.50 0.88
CA VAL A 178 13.49 -3.54 1.65
C VAL A 178 14.30 -2.27 1.88
N THR A 179 14.52 -1.50 0.81
CA THR A 179 15.24 -0.24 0.86
C THR A 179 14.41 0.92 0.30
N PRO A 180 14.68 2.16 0.73
CA PRO A 180 14.17 3.38 0.10
C PRO A 180 14.33 3.41 -1.43
N GLU A 181 15.50 3.04 -1.92
CA GLU A 181 15.85 3.12 -3.34
C GLU A 181 15.02 2.14 -4.17
N GLU A 182 14.83 0.92 -3.66
CA GLU A 182 13.97 -0.06 -4.32
C GLU A 182 12.51 0.36 -4.32
N ALA A 183 12.03 0.94 -3.20
CA ALA A 183 10.68 1.50 -3.12
C ALA A 183 10.46 2.61 -4.15
N ASP A 184 11.39 3.56 -4.28
CA ASP A 184 11.30 4.62 -5.27
C ASP A 184 11.33 4.06 -6.70
N ARG A 185 12.25 3.12 -6.98
CA ARG A 185 12.35 2.45 -8.28
C ARG A 185 11.03 1.84 -8.72
N VAL A 186 10.38 1.02 -7.89
CA VAL A 186 9.11 0.37 -8.28
C VAL A 186 7.99 1.39 -8.48
N PHE A 187 8.01 2.49 -7.74
CA PHE A 187 7.05 3.56 -7.89
C PHE A 187 7.25 4.35 -9.18
N LEU A 188 8.50 4.63 -9.58
CA LEU A 188 8.82 5.23 -10.87
C LEU A 188 8.38 4.33 -12.05
N GLU A 189 8.48 3.01 -11.91
CA GLU A 189 7.90 2.09 -12.90
C GLU A 189 6.37 2.13 -12.91
N ALA A 190 5.73 2.23 -11.74
CA ALA A 190 4.28 2.36 -11.62
C ALA A 190 3.75 3.66 -12.26
N ASP A 191 4.49 4.77 -12.17
CA ASP A 191 4.10 6.06 -12.77
C ASP A 191 3.95 5.97 -14.29
N LYS A 192 4.81 5.19 -14.96
CA LYS A 192 4.77 4.97 -16.42
C LYS A 192 3.50 4.23 -16.88
N LEU A 193 2.70 3.72 -15.95
CA LEU A 193 1.45 3.01 -16.21
C LEU A 193 0.22 3.89 -16.02
N TYR A 194 0.38 5.13 -15.57
CA TYR A 194 -0.71 6.10 -15.48
C TYR A 194 -1.23 6.49 -16.87
N GLY A 195 -2.55 6.58 -17.05
CA GLY A 195 -3.21 6.99 -18.29
C GLY A 195 -3.19 5.97 -19.44
N LYS A 196 -2.56 4.81 -19.27
CA LYS A 196 -2.64 3.65 -20.19
C LYS A 196 -3.80 2.73 -19.82
#